data_AF-A0AAD2ETH1-F1
#
_entry.id   AF-A0AAD2ETH1-F1
#
_cell.length_a   1.000
_cell.length_b   1.000
_cell.length_c   1.000
_cell.angle_alpha   90.00
_cell.angle_beta   90.00
_cell.angle_gamma   90.00
#
_symmetry.space_group_name_H-M   'P 1'
#
loop_
_entity.id
_entity.type
_entity.pdbx_description
1 polymer ?
#
loop_
_entity_poly.entity_id
_entity_poly.type
_entity_poly.pdbx_seq_one_letter_code
_entity_poly.pdbx_strand_id
1 'polypeptide(L)' 'MPVRRIPKNYLFLTGRHASQQADEVIEFESILEKEYMLLLDSDPQVEWYEGSPSKFRYLADGSMSLICR' A
#
# COMPACT_ATOMS: atom_id res chain seq x y z
N MET A 1 5.33 5.66 -1.13
CA MET A 1 6.18 5.10 -2.20
C MET A 1 6.31 3.57 -2.10
N PRO A 2 5.47 2.80 -2.81
CA PRO A 2 5.67 1.36 -2.92
C PRO A 2 7.05 1.06 -3.53
N VAL A 3 7.79 0.15 -2.89
CA VAL A 3 9.17 -0.20 -3.29
C VAL A 3 9.27 -0.78 -4.70
N ARG A 4 8.16 -1.29 -5.24
CA ARG A 4 8.13 -2.10 -6.47
C ARG A 4 7.04 -1.64 -7.43
N ARG A 5 7.20 -2.06 -8.69
CA ARG A 5 6.18 -1.95 -9.74
C ARG A 5 5.59 -3.33 -10.02
N ILE A 6 4.28 -3.47 -9.91
CA ILE A 6 3.56 -4.73 -10.09
C ILE A 6 2.94 -4.78 -11.49
N PRO A 7 3.29 -5.76 -12.35
CA PRO A 7 2.68 -5.89 -13.66
C PRO A 7 1.20 -6.27 -13.53
N LYS A 8 0.35 -5.68 -14.37
CA LYS A 8 -1.07 -6.03 -14.43
C LYS A 8 -1.24 -7.44 -14.99
N ASN A 9 -2.00 -8.27 -14.29
CA ASN A 9 -2.39 -9.59 -14.77
C ASN A 9 -3.83 -9.54 -15.32
N TYR A 10 -4.08 -10.27 -16.41
CA TYR A 10 -5.42 -10.43 -17.00
C TYR A 10 -6.40 -11.15 -16.07
N LEU A 11 -5.90 -11.85 -15.04
CA LEU A 11 -6.69 -12.55 -14.03
C LEU A 11 -7.14 -11.66 -12.85
N PHE A 12 -6.88 -10.35 -12.89
CA PHE A 12 -7.20 -9.40 -11.80
C PHE A 12 -6.58 -9.74 -10.43
N LEU A 13 -5.61 -10.66 -10.39
CA LEU A 13 -4.86 -11.02 -9.18
C LEU A 13 -3.90 -9.90 -8.76
N THR A 14 -3.36 -9.21 -9.75
CA THR A 14 -2.46 -8.08 -9.55
C THR A 14 -3.03 -6.85 -10.27
N GLY A 15 -2.89 -5.68 -9.67
CA GLY A 15 -3.53 -4.49 -10.22
C GLY A 15 -3.21 -3.20 -9.47
N ARG A 16 -4.08 -2.21 -9.69
CA ARG A 16 -3.98 -0.86 -9.13
C ARG A 16 -5.29 -0.50 -8.46
N HIS A 17 -5.18 0.17 -7.32
CA HIS A 17 -6.26 0.69 -6.51
C HIS A 17 -6.06 2.21 -6.36
N ALA A 18 -7.07 2.98 -6.75
CA ALA A 18 -7.06 4.42 -6.59
C ALA A 18 -8.01 4.77 -5.44
N SER A 19 -7.47 5.45 -4.43
CA SER A 19 -8.19 5.85 -3.22
C SER A 19 -8.00 7.34 -2.96
N GLN A 20 -8.95 7.97 -2.29
CA GLN A 20 -8.81 9.34 -1.80
C GLN A 20 -8.04 9.39 -0.47
N GLN A 21 -8.00 8.27 0.26
CA GLN A 21 -7.27 8.09 1.51
C GLN A 21 -5.82 7.62 1.25
N ALA A 22 -5.35 7.65 0.00
CA ALA A 22 -3.98 7.32 -0.35
C ALA A 22 -3.36 8.45 -1.18
N ASP A 23 -2.11 8.81 -0.87
CA ASP A 23 -1.37 9.86 -1.59
C ASP A 23 -1.01 9.46 -3.03
N GLU A 24 -0.94 8.15 -3.31
CA GLU A 24 -0.58 7.60 -4.61
C GLU A 24 -1.50 6.43 -4.99
N VAL A 25 -1.54 6.08 -6.28
CA VAL A 25 -2.20 4.85 -6.73
C VAL A 25 -1.45 3.65 -6.16
N ILE A 26 -2.13 2.87 -5.34
CA ILE A 26 -1.55 1.70 -4.67
C ILE A 26 -1.63 0.49 -5.62
N GLU A 27 -0.53 -0.24 -5.73
CA GLU A 27 -0.49 -1.50 -6.47
C GLU A 27 -0.70 -2.68 -5.52
N PHE A 28 -1.47 -3.69 -5.94
CA PHE A 28 -1.77 -4.90 -5.16
C PHE A 28 -1.34 -6.17 -5.91
N GLU A 29 -0.97 -7.22 -5.17
CA GLU A 29 -0.52 -8.52 -5.70
C GLU A 29 -1.47 -9.68 -5.41
N SER A 30 -2.51 -9.44 -4.62
CA SER A 30 -3.49 -10.45 -4.29
C SER A 30 -4.89 -9.86 -4.19
N ILE A 31 -5.88 -10.73 -4.34
CA ILE A 31 -7.28 -10.39 -4.10
C ILE A 31 -7.48 -9.92 -2.65
N LEU A 32 -6.78 -10.54 -1.70
CA LEU A 32 -6.83 -10.16 -0.29
C LEU A 32 -6.40 -8.71 -0.07
N GLU A 33 -5.29 -8.30 -0.68
CA GLU A 33 -4.83 -6.90 -0.60
C GLU A 33 -5.85 -5.94 -1.21
N LYS A 34 -6.42 -6.27 -2.37
CA LYS A 34 -7.46 -5.46 -3.01
C LYS A 34 -8.70 -5.31 -2.11
N GLU A 35 -9.19 -6.42 -1.56
CA GLU A 35 -10.37 -6.41 -0.69
C GLU A 35 -10.10 -5.64 0.60
N TYR A 36 -8.89 -5.75 1.16
CA TYR A 36 -8.51 -4.98 2.33
C TYR A 36 -8.47 -3.47 2.05
N MET A 37 -7.93 -3.05 0.91
CA MET A 37 -7.94 -1.63 0.50
C MET A 37 -9.38 -1.09 0.32
N LEU A 38 -10.30 -1.90 -0.21
CA LEU A 38 -11.72 -1.52 -0.33
C LEU A 38 -12.39 -1.34 1.04
N LEU A 39 -12.02 -2.15 2.04
CA LEU A 39 -12.50 -1.99 3.41
C LEU A 39 -11.96 -0.70 4.03
N LEU A 40 -10.68 -0.39 3.83
CA LEU A 40 -10.06 0.83 4.33
C LEU A 40 -10.70 2.09 3.72
N ASP A 41 -11.03 2.08 2.42
CA ASP A 41 -11.72 3.20 1.77
C ASP A 41 -13.12 3.47 2.33
N SER A 42 -13.76 2.44 2.88
CA SER A 42 -15.13 2.52 3.39
C SER A 42 -15.20 2.91 4.87
N ASP A 43 -14.09 2.82 5.60
CA ASP A 43 -14.04 3.09 7.04
C ASP A 43 -13.83 4.60 7.30
N PRO A 44 -14.79 5.30 7.93
CA PRO A 44 -14.66 6.72 8.22
C PRO A 44 -13.58 7.06 9.26
N GLN A 45 -13.03 6.08 9.97
CA GLN A 45 -11.93 6.27 10.92
C GLN A 45 -10.56 6.26 10.25
N VAL A 46 -10.47 5.83 8.99
CA VAL A 46 -9.20 5.78 8.25
C VAL A 46 -8.94 7.15 7.62
N GLU A 47 -7.95 7.86 8.16
CA GLU A 47 -7.50 9.14 7.60
C GLU A 47 -6.65 8.96 6.35
N TRP A 48 -5.71 8.01 6.39
CA TRP A 48 -4.84 7.67 5.26
C TRP A 48 -4.24 6.27 5.40
N TYR A 49 -3.83 5.68 4.29
CA TYR A 49 -3.05 4.44 4.27
C TYR A 49 -2.07 4.37 3.09
N GLU A 50 -1.06 3.52 3.23
CA GLU A 50 -0.02 3.29 2.21
C GLU A 50 0.06 1.81 1.83
N GLY A 51 0.40 1.51 0.58
CA GLY A 51 0.63 0.15 0.10
C GLY A 51 1.97 -0.45 0.56
N SER A 52 1.97 -1.77 0.76
CA SER A 52 3.19 -2.56 1.00
C SER A 52 3.91 -2.87 -0.32
N PRO A 53 5.25 -2.98 -0.36
CA PRO A 53 6.21 -2.85 0.73
C PRO A 53 6.64 -1.40 0.92
N SER A 54 6.69 -0.97 2.18
CA SER A 54 7.25 0.32 2.58
C SER A 54 8.77 0.22 2.74
N LYS A 55 9.49 1.31 2.50
CA LYS A 55 10.93 1.37 2.79
C LYS A 55 11.13 1.59 4.29
N PHE A 56 11.96 0.74 4.90
CA PHE A 56 12.36 0.89 6.29
C PHE A 56 13.85 1.24 6.39
N ARG A 57 14.20 2.06 7.37
CA ARG A 57 15.58 2.32 7.78
C ARG A 57 15.76 1.87 9.22
N TYR A 58 16.75 1.01 9.43
CA TYR A 58 17.26 0.70 10.76
C TYR A 58 18.15 1.85 11.23
N LEU A 59 17.87 2.35 12.43
CA LEU A 59 18.64 3.37 13.12
C LEU A 59 19.74 2.70 13.96
N ALA A 60 20.78 3.46 14.31
CA ALA A 60 21.98 2.95 14.99
C ALA A 60 21.70 2.40 16.41
N ASP A 61 20.57 2.80 17.00
CA ASP A 61 20.04 2.33 18.28
C ASP A 61 19.23 1.02 18.15
N GLY A 62 19.12 0.45 16.94
CA GLY A 62 18.33 -0.75 16.66
C GLY A 62 16.85 -0.47 16.37
N SER A 63 16.40 0.78 16.45
CA SER A 63 15.04 1.19 16.15
C SER A 63 14.77 1.14 14.64
N MET A 64 13.55 0.77 14.24
CA MET A 64 13.13 0.77 12.84
C MET A 64 12.26 1.98 12.54
N SER A 65 12.65 2.79 11.55
CA SER A 65 11.91 3.96 11.10
C SER A 65 11.37 3.73 9.69
N LEU A 66 10.10 4.08 9.47
CA LEU A 66 9.46 4.01 8.15
C LEU A 66 9.88 5.25 7.35
N ILE A 67 10.39 5.04 6.13
CA ILE A 67 10.79 6.12 5.24
C ILE A 67 9.56 6.54 4.42
N CYS A 68 8.71 7.38 4.99
CA CYS A 68 7.73 8.14 4.21
C CYS A 68 8.46 9.27 3.49
N ARG A 69 8.21 9.45 2.18
CA ARG A 69 8.72 10.57 1.40
C ARG A 69 7.58 11.24 0.68
#